data_AF-A0A1Q6QWS4-F1
#
_entry.id   AF-A0A1Q6QWS4-F1
#
_cell.length_a   1.000
_cell.length_b   1.000
_cell.length_c   1.000
_cell.angle_alpha   90.00
_cell.angle_beta   90.00
_cell.angle_gamma   90.00
#
_symmetry.space_group_name_H-M   'P 1'
#
loop_
_entity.id
_entity.type
_entity.pdbx_description
1 polymer ?
#
loop_
_entity_poly.entity_id
_entity_poly.type
_entity_poly.pdbx_seq_one_letter_code
_entity_poly.pdbx_strand_id
1 'polypeptide(L)' 'MKYNLDVLSPLEFEKLSKDIISKKLNLEFKSFKMGKDGGIDLRNKENGIICQCKHIKKFSDLKSILKKELELSCPPEESI' A
#
# COMPACT_ATOMS: atom_id res chain seq x y z
N MET A 1 -26.52 -9.94 -4.90
CA MET A 1 -25.20 -10.57 -4.63
C MET A 1 -24.33 -9.55 -3.94
N LYS A 2 -23.71 -9.88 -2.80
CA LYS A 2 -22.84 -8.95 -2.06
C LYS A 2 -21.40 -9.25 -2.50
N TYR A 3 -20.75 -8.30 -3.18
CA TYR A 3 -19.35 -8.44 -3.54
C TYR A 3 -18.52 -8.38 -2.26
N ASN A 4 -17.84 -9.48 -1.92
CA ASN A 4 -16.94 -9.53 -0.78
C ASN A 4 -15.50 -9.42 -1.29
N LEU A 5 -14.88 -8.25 -1.13
CA LEU A 5 -13.49 -8.02 -1.53
C LEU A 5 -12.50 -8.54 -0.47
N ASP A 6 -12.96 -8.89 0.72
CA ASP A 6 -12.10 -9.43 1.80
C ASP A 6 -11.50 -10.81 1.45
N VAL A 7 -12.00 -11.46 0.40
CA VAL A 7 -11.53 -12.77 -0.06
C VAL A 7 -10.33 -12.67 -1.00
N LEU A 8 -9.96 -11.46 -1.44
CA LEU A 8 -8.83 -11.26 -2.33
C LEU A 8 -7.54 -11.70 -1.63
N SER A 9 -6.77 -12.56 -2.29
CA SER A 9 -5.39 -12.82 -1.87
C SER A 9 -4.55 -11.53 -1.93
N PRO A 10 -3.43 -11.45 -1.20
CA PRO A 10 -2.56 -10.26 -1.25
C PRO A 10 -2.17 -9.87 -2.69
N LEU A 11 -1.85 -10.84 -3.53
CA LEU A 11 -1.48 -10.62 -4.93
C LEU A 11 -2.65 -10.09 -5.78
N GLU A 12 -3.86 -10.62 -5.56
CA GLU A 12 -5.06 -10.12 -6.26
C GLU A 12 -5.40 -8.70 -5.82
N PHE A 13 -5.24 -8.40 -4.53
CA PHE A 13 -5.44 -7.06 -3.98
C PHE A 13 -4.42 -6.05 -4.54
N GLU A 14 -3.14 -6.43 -4.64
CA GLU A 14 -2.09 -5.61 -5.25
C GLU A 14 -2.40 -5.33 -6.72
N LYS A 15 -2.82 -6.36 -7.48
CA LYS A 15 -3.20 -6.22 -8.89
C LYS A 15 -4.39 -5.27 -9.06
N LEU A 16 -5.42 -5.44 -8.25
CA LEU A 16 -6.57 -4.53 -8.23
C LEU A 16 -6.14 -3.10 -7.90
N SER A 17 -5.29 -2.93 -6.88
CA SER A 17 -4.77 -1.63 -6.46
C SER A 17 -3.98 -0.94 -7.57
N LYS A 18 -3.18 -1.72 -8.31
CA LYS A 18 -2.43 -1.24 -9.49
C LYS A 18 -3.36 -0.72 -10.58
N ASP A 19 -4.41 -1.46 -10.91
CA ASP A 19 -5.35 -1.06 -11.95
C ASP A 19 -6.11 0.21 -11.55
N ILE A 20 -6.54 0.30 -10.29
CA ILE A 20 -7.21 1.48 -9.73
C ILE A 20 -6.29 2.71 -9.76
N ILE A 21 -5.06 2.61 -9.23
CA ILE A 21 -4.16 3.76 -9.12
C ILE A 21 -3.66 4.21 -10.50
N SER A 22 -3.42 3.26 -11.41
CA SER A 22 -3.01 3.56 -12.78
C SER A 22 -4.09 4.34 -13.51
N LYS A 23 -5.36 3.91 -13.38
CA LYS A 23 -6.49 4.62 -13.99
C LYS A 23 -6.77 5.96 -13.33
N LYS A 24 -6.65 6.05 -12.00
CA LYS A 24 -6.90 7.28 -11.24
C LYS A 24 -5.88 8.38 -11.55
N LEU A 25 -4.61 8.01 -11.70
CA LEU A 25 -3.52 8.95 -11.97
C LEU A 25 -3.21 9.09 -13.46
N ASN A 26 -3.80 8.25 -14.31
CA ASN A 26 -3.49 8.14 -15.73
C ASN A 26 -1.99 7.87 -15.97
N LEU A 27 -1.40 6.98 -15.17
CA LEU A 27 0.02 6.61 -15.19
C LEU A 27 0.16 5.09 -15.20
N GLU A 28 1.22 4.57 -15.82
CA GLU A 28 1.51 3.13 -15.76
C GLU A 28 2.29 2.76 -14.49
N PHE A 29 1.74 1.87 -13.67
CA PHE A 29 2.45 1.31 -12.51
C PHE A 29 2.94 -0.11 -12.78
N LYS A 30 4.12 -0.45 -12.26
CA LYS A 30 4.70 -1.80 -12.31
C LYS A 30 4.76 -2.40 -10.91
N SER A 31 4.44 -3.68 -10.79
CA SER A 31 4.56 -4.45 -9.55
C SER A 31 5.99 -4.94 -9.33
N PHE A 32 6.43 -5.04 -8.08
CA PHE A 32 7.71 -5.68 -7.74
C PHE A 32 7.60 -7.21 -7.75
N LYS A 33 8.74 -7.89 -7.90
CA LYS A 33 8.81 -9.36 -7.78
C LYS A 33 8.83 -9.69 -6.30
N MET A 34 8.09 -10.73 -5.88
CA MET A 34 8.09 -11.23 -4.50
C MET A 34 9.52 -11.33 -3.91
N GLY A 35 9.84 -10.47 -2.95
CA GLY A 35 11.14 -10.41 -2.30
C GLY A 35 11.14 -9.56 -1.01
N LYS A 36 12.33 -9.33 -0.43
CA LYS A 36 12.50 -8.33 0.64
C LYS A 36 12.40 -6.93 0.03
N ASP A 37 11.19 -6.52 -0.34
CA ASP A 37 11.00 -5.31 -1.15
C ASP A 37 10.83 -4.04 -0.29
N GLY A 38 11.21 -4.09 0.99
CA GLY A 38 11.12 -2.94 1.90
C GLY A 38 9.70 -2.40 2.09
N GLY A 39 8.67 -3.16 1.68
CA GLY A 39 7.27 -2.73 1.69
C GLY A 39 6.82 -1.96 0.45
N ILE A 40 7.56 -2.03 -0.66
CA ILE A 40 7.17 -1.42 -1.93
C ILE A 40 6.44 -2.44 -2.81
N ASP A 41 5.16 -2.18 -3.10
CA ASP A 41 4.36 -3.08 -3.93
C ASP A 41 4.31 -2.60 -5.39
N LEU A 42 4.13 -1.28 -5.61
CA LEU A 42 4.03 -0.69 -6.94
C LEU A 42 4.98 0.50 -7.12
N ARG A 43 5.45 0.71 -8.35
CA ARG A 43 6.22 1.90 -8.71
C ARG A 43 5.92 2.40 -10.12
N ASN A 44 5.88 3.72 -10.26
CA ASN A 44 6.02 4.42 -11.53
C ASN A 44 7.40 5.08 -11.54
N LYS A 45 8.28 4.65 -12.45
CA LYS A 45 9.66 5.16 -12.52
C LYS A 45 9.74 6.58 -13.05
N GLU A 46 8.89 6.91 -14.02
CA GLU A 46 8.90 8.20 -14.73
C GLU A 46 8.62 9.37 -13.80
N ASN A 47 7.68 9.18 -12.87
CA ASN A 47 7.23 10.21 -11.93
C ASN A 47 7.81 10.03 -10.52
N GLY A 48 8.66 9.01 -10.30
CA GLY A 48 9.24 8.71 -9.00
C GLY A 48 8.22 8.27 -7.93
N ILE A 49 7.04 7.78 -8.32
CA ILE A 49 5.97 7.42 -7.38
C ILE A 49 6.15 5.97 -6.91
N ILE A 50 6.04 5.77 -5.60
CA ILE A 50 6.08 4.48 -4.92
C ILE A 50 4.75 4.29 -4.20
N CYS A 51 4.18 3.08 -4.25
CA CYS A 51 2.95 2.76 -3.54
C CYS A 51 3.08 1.46 -2.75
N GLN A 52 2.40 1.45 -1.60
CA GLN A 52 2.22 0.29 -0.74
C GLN A 52 0.72 -0.04 -0.64
N CYS A 53 0.39 -1.32 -0.74
CA CYS A 53 -0.94 -1.89 -0.75
C CYS A 53 -1.14 -2.68 0.55
N LYS A 54 -1.96 -2.18 1.47
CA LYS A 54 -2.28 -2.85 2.73
C LYS A 54 -3.71 -3.39 2.68
N HIS A 55 -3.87 -4.72 2.53
CA HIS A 55 -5.18 -5.35 2.54
C HIS A 55 -5.67 -5.54 3.99
N ILE A 56 -6.49 -4.60 4.48
CA ILE A 56 -7.03 -4.61 5.85
C ILE A 56 -8.55 -4.40 5.78
N LYS A 57 -9.31 -5.28 6.43
CA LYS A 57 -10.77 -5.30 6.38
C LYS A 57 -11.41 -4.03 6.97
N LYS A 58 -10.86 -3.52 8.07
CA LYS A 58 -11.38 -2.34 8.76
C LYS A 58 -10.43 -1.17 8.64
N PHE A 59 -10.98 -0.02 8.26
CA PHE A 59 -10.22 1.22 8.19
C PHE A 59 -9.63 1.65 9.55
N SER A 60 -10.31 1.37 10.66
CA SER A 60 -9.80 1.63 12.02
C SER A 60 -8.47 0.94 12.30
N ASP A 61 -8.35 -0.30 11.80
CA ASP A 61 -7.19 -1.15 12.04
C ASP A 61 -6.03 -0.67 11.14
N LEU A 62 -6.32 -0.35 9.88
CA LEU A 62 -5.37 0.29 8.96
C LEU A 62 -4.81 1.58 9.56
N LYS A 63 -5.68 2.47 10.06
CA LYS A 63 -5.26 3.74 10.67
C LYS A 63 -4.36 3.52 11.89
N SER A 64 -4.67 2.52 12.71
CA SER A 64 -3.87 2.19 13.90
C SER A 64 -2.50 1.63 13.53
N ILE A 65 -2.43 0.79 12.49
CA ILE A 65 -1.16 0.24 11.97
C ILE A 65 -0.29 1.36 11.40
N LEU A 66 -0.86 2.24 10.56
CA LEU A 66 -0.13 3.36 9.97
C LEU A 66 0.42 4.32 11.03
N LYS A 67 -0.32 4.56 12.13
CA LYS A 67 0.19 5.37 13.25
C LYS A 67 1.42 4.74 13.90
N LYS A 68 1.38 3.44 14.16
CA LYS A 68 2.53 2.72 14.74
C LYS A 68 3.73 2.75 13.81
N GLU A 69 3.52 2.51 12.51
CA GLU A 69 4.58 2.60 11.50
C GLU A 69 5.21 4.01 11.46
N LEU A 70 4.40 5.05 11.58
CA LEU A 70 4.87 6.43 11.66
C LEU A 70 5.74 6.67 12.90
N GLU A 71 5.26 6.30 14.09
CA GLU A 71 5.99 6.43 15.36
C GLU A 71 7.34 5.67 15.35
N LEU A 72 7.38 4.50 14.70
CA LEU A 72 8.62 3.72 14.53
C LEU A 72 9.61 4.39 13.57
N SER A 73 9.10 5.01 12.50
CA SER A 73 9.94 5.66 11.47
C SER A 73 10.47 7.03 11.87
N CYS A 74 9.78 7.72 12.77
CA CYS A 74 10.13 9.03 13.28
C CYS A 74 9.84 9.03 14.79
N PRO A 75 10.82 8.61 15.63
CA PRO A 75 10.64 8.68 17.07
C PRO A 75 10.41 10.15 17.45
N PRO A 76 9.52 10.44 18.42
CA PRO A 76 9.34 11.80 18.90
C PRO A 76 10.71 12.34 19.35
N GLU A 77 11.06 13.55 18.90
CA GLU A 77 12.21 14.27 19.45
C GLU A 77 12.01 14.33 20.97
N GLU A 78 12.89 13.66 21.72
CA GLU A 78 12.93 13.78 23.17
C GLU A 78 13.08 15.27 23.49
N SER A 79 12.01 15.85 24.03
CA SER A 79 12.00 17.23 24.50
C SER A 79 12.94 17.32 25.69
N ILE A 80 14.11 17.92 25.48
CA ILE A 80 15.07 18.31 26.52
C ILE A 80 14.47 19.44 27.35
#